data_AF-A0A957LIU3-F1
#
_entry.id   AF-A0A957LIU3-F1
#
_cell.length_a   1.000
_cell.length_b   1.000
_cell.length_c   1.000
_cell.angle_alpha   90.00
_cell.angle_beta   90.00
_cell.angle_gamma   90.00
#
_symmetry.space_group_name_H-M   'P 1'
#
loop_
_entity.id
_entity.type
_entity.pdbx_description
1 polymer ?
#
loop_
_entity_poly.entity_id
_entity_poly.type
_entity_poly.pdbx_seq_one_letter_code
_entity_poly.pdbx_strand_id
1 'polypeptide(L)'
;PHWDNSDGGDELDTSRCYMGRKRFNQLREMLPPNMVILGLDEHTSLTFDFPNNECHVMGNGNVYILRNGQSDLDAITYQSGETFAADAFGNWKPEHARSFLSESVWQDALRAQERLAQETSNKPQPPAEVLQLVEQRTAARANREWQKADQLRDQIAALGWQIMDTPDGAELEPLALK
;
A
#
# COMPACT_ATOMS: atom_id res chain seq x y z
N PRO A 1 12.05 6.36 6.62
CA PRO A 1 11.00 5.76 7.49
C PRO A 1 11.35 6.05 8.96
N HIS A 2 10.38 6.10 9.88
CA HIS A 2 10.61 6.48 11.29
C HIS A 2 11.19 7.89 11.44
N TRP A 3 10.61 8.86 10.75
CA TRP A 3 11.08 10.24 10.70
C TRP A 3 10.86 11.01 12.01
N ASP A 4 9.76 10.72 12.70
CA ASP A 4 9.29 11.26 13.98
C ASP A 4 9.68 10.41 15.21
N ASN A 5 10.48 9.36 15.03
CA ASN A 5 10.84 8.48 16.13
C ASN A 5 11.43 9.24 17.33
N SER A 6 10.96 8.87 18.52
CA SER A 6 11.30 9.46 19.81
C SER A 6 11.68 8.45 20.90
N ASP A 7 11.93 7.18 20.54
CA ASP A 7 12.32 6.10 21.47
C ASP A 7 13.50 6.43 22.39
N GLY A 8 14.42 7.31 21.98
CA GLY A 8 15.58 7.71 22.79
C GLY A 8 15.29 8.73 23.90
N GLY A 9 14.04 9.20 24.02
CA GLY A 9 13.64 10.18 25.03
C GLY A 9 14.44 11.49 24.94
N ASP A 10 14.63 12.16 26.08
CA ASP A 10 15.35 13.44 26.15
C ASP A 10 16.88 13.30 26.02
N GLU A 11 17.41 12.08 26.19
CA GLU A 11 18.85 11.82 26.26
C GLU A 11 19.47 11.48 24.89
N LEU A 12 18.68 10.92 23.97
CA LEU A 12 19.15 10.46 22.67
C LEU A 12 18.16 10.80 21.56
N ASP A 13 18.59 11.63 20.62
CA ASP A 13 17.82 11.93 19.42
C ASP A 13 17.83 10.74 18.45
N THR A 14 16.71 10.02 18.37
CA THR A 14 16.48 8.89 17.45
C THR A 14 15.59 9.25 16.26
N SER A 15 15.33 10.53 16.04
CA SER A 15 14.55 11.00 14.89
C SER A 15 15.29 10.74 13.56
N ARG A 16 14.64 10.94 12.41
CA ARG A 16 15.25 10.76 11.08
C ARG A 16 15.79 9.34 10.86
N CYS A 17 14.94 8.33 11.06
CA CYS A 17 15.27 6.92 10.87
C CYS A 17 16.32 6.38 11.86
N TYR A 18 16.16 6.64 13.18
CA TYR A 18 17.10 6.22 14.24
C TYR A 18 18.49 6.87 14.18
N MET A 19 18.74 7.79 13.26
CA MET A 19 20.05 8.44 13.09
C MET A 19 20.23 9.70 13.96
N GLY A 20 19.13 10.36 14.29
CA GLY A 20 19.11 11.70 14.89
C GLY A 20 19.43 12.81 13.89
N ARG A 21 18.99 14.04 14.20
CA ARG A 21 19.16 15.22 13.34
C ARG A 21 20.62 15.53 13.06
N LYS A 22 21.50 15.37 14.05
CA LYS A 22 22.94 15.67 13.90
C LYS A 22 23.58 14.83 12.79
N ARG A 23 23.37 13.51 12.83
CA ARG A 23 23.93 12.59 11.82
C ARG A 23 23.22 12.77 10.48
N PHE A 24 21.90 12.95 10.49
CA PHE A 24 21.13 13.24 9.29
C PHE A 24 21.67 14.46 8.53
N ASN A 25 21.96 15.56 9.23
CA ASN A 25 22.50 16.77 8.63
C ASN A 25 23.88 16.55 8.00
N GLN A 26 24.77 15.80 8.66
CA GLN A 26 26.09 15.45 8.10
C GLN A 26 25.96 14.62 6.82
N LEU A 27 25.08 13.63 6.80
CA LEU A 27 24.86 12.80 5.61
C LEU A 27 24.21 13.60 4.48
N ARG A 28 23.30 14.51 4.83
CA ARG A 28 22.63 15.40 3.88
C ARG A 28 23.62 16.31 3.15
N GLU A 29 24.65 16.82 3.83
CA GLU A 29 25.73 17.61 3.21
C GLU A 29 26.54 16.83 2.16
N MET A 30 26.53 15.50 2.23
CA MET A 30 27.20 14.64 1.25
C MET A 30 26.35 14.36 0.01
N LEU A 31 25.06 14.70 0.03
CA LEU A 31 24.16 14.48 -1.09
C LEU A 31 24.34 15.57 -2.16
N PRO A 32 24.11 15.24 -3.45
CA PRO A 32 24.04 16.25 -4.51
C PRO A 32 23.05 17.37 -4.17
N PRO A 33 23.30 18.61 -4.62
CA PRO A 33 22.36 19.70 -4.44
C PRO A 33 21.02 19.39 -5.12
N ASN A 34 19.92 19.92 -4.58
CA ASN A 34 18.55 19.74 -5.08
C ASN A 34 18.00 18.31 -5.07
N MET A 35 18.69 17.36 -4.44
CA MET A 35 18.16 16.01 -4.25
C MET A 35 16.93 16.05 -3.32
N VAL A 36 15.86 15.35 -3.69
CA VAL A 36 14.66 15.24 -2.85
C VAL A 36 14.87 14.17 -1.79
N ILE A 37 14.56 14.52 -0.54
CA ILE A 37 14.60 13.64 0.61
C ILE A 37 13.16 13.44 1.08
N LEU A 38 12.75 12.17 1.12
CA LEU A 38 11.43 11.75 1.57
C LEU A 38 11.52 11.24 3.02
N GLY A 39 10.89 11.97 3.94
CA GLY A 39 10.65 11.54 5.31
C GLY A 39 9.30 10.85 5.42
N LEU A 40 9.26 9.73 6.14
CA LEU A 40 8.03 9.00 6.46
C LEU A 40 8.04 8.74 7.95
N ASP A 41 6.98 9.13 8.65
CA ASP A 41 6.78 8.83 10.06
C ASP A 41 6.61 7.33 10.31
N GLU A 42 6.60 6.93 11.58
CA GLU A 42 6.22 5.57 11.97
C GLU A 42 4.81 5.23 11.51
N HIS A 43 4.56 3.96 11.22
CA HIS A 43 3.24 3.47 10.77
C HIS A 43 2.62 4.28 9.62
N THR A 44 3.46 4.82 8.74
CA THR A 44 3.06 5.68 7.62
C THR A 44 3.60 5.13 6.32
N SER A 45 2.78 5.16 5.28
CA SER A 45 3.13 4.77 3.92
C SER A 45 2.70 5.85 2.92
N LEU A 46 3.43 5.94 1.83
CA LEU A 46 3.10 6.80 0.71
C LEU A 46 2.91 5.93 -0.53
N THR A 47 1.72 6.00 -1.12
CA THR A 47 1.40 5.29 -2.35
C THR A 47 1.46 6.24 -3.53
N PHE A 48 2.09 5.82 -4.62
CA PHE A 48 2.12 6.56 -5.88
C PHE A 48 1.11 5.96 -6.87
N ASP A 49 0.14 6.76 -7.28
CA ASP A 49 -0.72 6.48 -8.43
C ASP A 49 -0.11 7.17 -9.66
N PHE A 50 0.72 6.42 -10.39
CA PHE A 50 1.40 6.95 -11.57
C PHE A 50 0.45 7.36 -12.71
N PRO A 51 -0.60 6.58 -13.05
CA PRO A 51 -1.58 6.99 -14.06
C PRO A 51 -2.25 8.34 -13.76
N ASN A 52 -2.61 8.60 -12.50
CA ASN A 52 -3.29 9.84 -12.11
C ASN A 52 -2.32 10.95 -11.66
N ASN A 53 -1.02 10.66 -11.57
CA ASN A 53 0.00 11.58 -11.07
C ASN A 53 -0.27 12.06 -9.64
N GLU A 54 -0.77 11.15 -8.80
CA GLU A 54 -1.17 11.42 -7.42
C GLU A 54 -0.35 10.59 -6.44
N CYS A 55 -0.21 11.13 -5.24
CA CYS A 55 0.39 10.48 -4.09
C CYS A 55 -0.61 10.49 -2.95
N HIS A 56 -0.82 9.34 -2.31
CA HIS A 56 -1.75 9.19 -1.19
C HIS A 56 -0.98 8.86 0.07
N VAL A 57 -1.18 9.65 1.12
CA VAL A 57 -0.61 9.39 2.44
C VAL A 57 -1.55 8.46 3.21
N MET A 58 -1.02 7.32 3.61
CA MET A 58 -1.76 6.26 4.28
C MET A 58 -1.10 5.95 5.63
N GLY A 59 -1.88 5.55 6.63
CA GLY A 59 -1.39 5.25 7.98
C GLY A 59 -1.73 6.34 8.98
N ASN A 60 -0.91 6.51 10.03
CA ASN A 60 -1.26 7.39 11.15
C ASN A 60 -0.42 8.66 11.27
N GLY A 61 0.73 8.71 10.60
CA GLY A 61 1.66 9.84 10.66
C GLY A 61 1.70 10.65 9.37
N ASN A 62 2.80 11.37 9.19
CA ASN A 62 2.98 12.33 8.11
C ASN A 62 4.09 11.91 7.13
N VAL A 63 4.05 12.58 5.99
CA VAL A 63 5.05 12.51 4.94
C VAL A 63 5.72 13.87 4.80
N TYR A 64 7.04 13.88 4.69
CA TYR A 64 7.85 15.09 4.59
C TYR A 64 8.62 15.09 3.27
N ILE A 65 8.50 16.15 2.50
CA ILE A 65 9.29 16.38 1.29
C ILE A 65 10.25 17.53 1.55
N LEU A 66 11.55 17.22 1.56
CA LEU A 66 12.63 18.17 1.74
C LEU A 66 13.52 18.20 0.51
N ARG A 67 13.95 19.39 0.06
CA ARG A 67 15.01 19.51 -0.96
C ARG A 67 16.35 19.77 -0.31
N ASN A 68 17.37 19.03 -0.74
CA ASN A 68 18.71 19.18 -0.19
C ASN A 68 19.24 20.60 -0.42
N GLY A 69 19.72 21.24 0.66
CA GLY A 69 20.09 22.65 0.72
C GLY A 69 19.07 23.56 1.45
N GLN A 70 17.87 23.06 1.75
CA GLN A 70 16.87 23.78 2.56
C GLN A 70 16.93 23.36 4.04
N SER A 71 16.36 24.18 4.94
CA SER A 71 16.20 23.77 6.34
C SER A 71 15.27 22.57 6.42
N ASP A 72 15.48 21.66 7.36
CA ASP A 72 14.53 20.56 7.59
C ASP A 72 13.18 21.05 8.14
N LEU A 73 13.14 22.25 8.70
CA LEU A 73 11.92 22.97 9.05
C LEU A 73 11.13 23.49 7.83
N ASP A 74 11.77 23.58 6.66
CA ASP A 74 11.13 24.01 5.42
C ASP A 74 10.50 22.84 4.65
N ALA A 75 10.52 21.63 5.23
CA ALA A 75 9.93 20.46 4.60
C ALA A 75 8.42 20.65 4.41
N ILE A 76 7.95 20.39 3.19
CA ILE A 76 6.51 20.32 2.92
C ILE A 76 6.00 19.07 3.62
N THR A 77 4.96 19.23 4.44
CA THR A 77 4.39 18.15 5.24
C THR A 77 3.01 17.81 4.71
N TYR A 78 2.76 16.52 4.49
CA TYR A 78 1.44 15.98 4.13
C TYR A 78 0.96 15.01 5.21
N GLN A 79 -0.30 15.12 5.57
CA GLN A 79 -0.91 14.37 6.68
C GLN A 79 -1.57 13.08 6.19
N SER A 80 -1.83 12.16 7.12
CA SER A 80 -2.64 10.97 6.85
C SER A 80 -3.97 11.32 6.16
N GLY A 81 -4.28 10.57 5.09
CA GLY A 81 -5.48 10.75 4.28
C GLY A 81 -5.35 11.84 3.21
N GLU A 82 -4.30 12.66 3.22
CA GLU A 82 -4.09 13.63 2.14
C GLU A 82 -3.68 12.96 0.84
N THR A 83 -4.10 13.61 -0.25
CA THR A 83 -3.69 13.31 -1.61
C THR A 83 -3.04 14.55 -2.21
N PHE A 84 -1.90 14.39 -2.86
CA PHE A 84 -1.17 15.48 -3.50
C PHE A 84 -0.54 15.06 -4.82
N ALA A 85 -0.26 16.03 -5.69
CA ALA A 85 0.34 15.76 -6.99
C ALA A 85 1.79 15.27 -6.86
N ALA A 86 2.16 14.25 -7.63
CA ALA A 86 3.53 13.70 -7.61
C ALA A 86 4.59 14.72 -8.07
N ASP A 87 4.21 15.82 -8.73
CA ASP A 87 5.07 16.96 -9.06
C ASP A 87 5.75 17.60 -7.84
N ALA A 88 5.25 17.35 -6.61
CA ALA A 88 5.92 17.76 -5.38
C ALA A 88 7.36 17.20 -5.30
N PHE A 89 7.61 16.03 -5.89
CA PHE A 89 8.94 15.41 -6.01
C PHE A 89 9.81 16.00 -7.13
N GLY A 90 9.31 16.98 -7.87
CA GLY A 90 9.96 17.58 -9.03
C GLY A 90 9.52 16.96 -10.35
N ASN A 91 10.26 17.24 -11.42
CA ASN A 91 9.97 16.74 -12.77
C ASN A 91 10.42 15.27 -12.92
N TRP A 92 9.86 14.39 -12.09
CA TRP A 92 10.07 12.95 -12.20
C TRP A 92 9.13 12.38 -13.26
N LYS A 93 9.66 11.45 -14.05
CA LYS A 93 8.89 10.81 -15.12
C LYS A 93 9.10 9.29 -15.11
N PRO A 94 8.03 8.47 -15.02
CA PRO A 94 8.14 7.01 -14.95
C PRO A 94 8.92 6.40 -16.12
N GLU A 95 8.88 7.00 -17.31
CA GLU A 95 9.61 6.51 -18.49
C GLU A 95 11.13 6.48 -18.29
N HIS A 96 11.67 7.30 -17.38
CA HIS A 96 13.08 7.22 -17.02
C HIS A 96 13.41 5.96 -16.20
N ALA A 97 12.46 5.37 -15.48
CA ALA A 97 12.72 4.14 -14.72
C ALA A 97 13.15 2.98 -15.64
N ARG A 98 12.59 2.93 -16.86
CA ARG A 98 12.93 1.88 -17.84
C ARG A 98 14.39 1.92 -18.28
N SER A 99 15.02 3.09 -18.31
CA SER A 99 16.42 3.22 -18.74
C SER A 99 17.42 2.69 -17.71
N PHE A 100 17.01 2.57 -16.43
CA PHE A 100 17.83 1.98 -15.37
C PHE A 100 17.71 0.45 -15.27
N LEU A 101 16.74 -0.15 -15.96
CA LEU A 101 16.51 -1.60 -15.94
C LEU A 101 17.16 -2.27 -17.15
N SER A 102 17.89 -3.35 -16.90
CA SER A 102 18.39 -4.22 -17.97
C SER A 102 17.22 -4.88 -18.72
N GLU A 103 17.46 -5.24 -19.99
CA GLU A 103 16.44 -5.91 -20.81
C GLU A 103 15.95 -7.20 -20.16
N SER A 104 16.86 -8.01 -19.60
CA SER A 104 16.48 -9.28 -18.97
C SER A 104 15.54 -9.10 -17.78
N VAL A 105 15.83 -8.11 -16.91
CA VAL A 105 14.98 -7.82 -15.74
C VAL A 105 13.59 -7.35 -16.19
N TRP A 106 13.53 -6.54 -17.24
CA TRP A 106 12.25 -6.09 -17.80
C TRP A 106 11.42 -7.26 -18.34
N GLN A 107 12.06 -8.16 -19.11
CA GLN A 107 11.39 -9.35 -19.64
C GLN A 107 10.96 -10.32 -18.54
N ASP A 108 11.70 -10.44 -17.45
CA ASP A 108 11.31 -11.23 -16.29
C ASP A 108 10.05 -10.67 -15.62
N ALA A 109 9.97 -9.34 -15.47
CA ALA A 109 8.81 -8.66 -14.92
C ALA A 109 7.56 -8.87 -15.79
N LEU A 110 7.68 -8.72 -17.12
CA LEU A 110 6.58 -8.96 -18.05
C LEU A 110 6.09 -10.41 -17.97
N ARG A 111 6.99 -11.38 -17.97
CA ARG A 111 6.63 -12.80 -17.82
C ARG A 111 5.94 -13.09 -16.48
N ALA A 112 6.36 -12.43 -15.39
CA ALA A 112 5.69 -12.56 -14.10
C ALA A 112 4.27 -11.99 -14.14
N GLN A 113 4.08 -10.83 -14.79
CA GLN A 113 2.77 -10.22 -14.98
C GLN A 113 1.83 -11.12 -15.81
N GLU A 114 2.33 -11.70 -16.90
CA GLU A 114 1.56 -12.65 -17.72
C GLU A 114 1.14 -13.88 -16.93
N ARG A 115 2.03 -14.45 -16.11
CA ARG A 115 1.70 -15.58 -15.23
C ARG A 115 0.59 -15.21 -14.23
N LEU A 116 0.70 -14.07 -13.56
CA LEU A 116 -0.30 -13.59 -12.61
C LEU A 116 -1.66 -13.34 -13.28
N ALA A 117 -1.66 -12.76 -14.48
CA ALA A 117 -2.87 -12.56 -15.27
C ALA A 117 -3.52 -13.90 -15.67
N GLN A 118 -2.71 -14.87 -16.11
CA GLN A 118 -3.17 -16.22 -16.44
C GLN A 118 -3.73 -16.94 -15.22
N GLU A 119 -3.04 -16.90 -14.08
CA GLU A 119 -3.51 -17.46 -12.81
C GLU A 119 -4.85 -16.86 -12.38
N THR A 120 -4.99 -15.53 -12.49
CA THR A 120 -6.24 -14.83 -12.18
C THR A 120 -7.37 -15.22 -13.12
N SER A 121 -7.08 -15.36 -14.43
CA SER A 121 -8.07 -15.78 -15.43
C SER A 121 -8.49 -17.25 -15.31
N ASN A 122 -7.58 -18.12 -14.83
CA ASN A 122 -7.83 -19.55 -14.65
C ASN A 122 -8.53 -19.87 -13.33
N LYS A 123 -8.54 -18.95 -12.35
CA LYS A 123 -9.34 -19.13 -11.15
C LYS A 123 -10.82 -19.21 -11.54
N PRO A 124 -11.56 -20.23 -11.08
CA PRO A 124 -13.00 -20.28 -11.29
C PRO A 124 -13.61 -18.98 -10.80
N GLN A 125 -14.59 -18.45 -11.52
CA GLN A 125 -15.38 -17.32 -11.08
C GLN A 125 -16.66 -17.84 -10.40
N PRO A 126 -17.06 -17.29 -9.26
CA PRO A 126 -18.29 -17.70 -8.59
C PRO A 126 -19.49 -17.40 -9.49
N PRO A 127 -20.40 -18.36 -9.68
CA PRO A 127 -21.67 -18.10 -10.37
C PRO A 127 -22.45 -16.96 -9.70
N ALA A 128 -23.31 -16.30 -10.47
CA ALA A 128 -24.14 -15.21 -9.97
C ALA A 128 -24.97 -15.60 -8.73
N GLU A 129 -25.42 -16.86 -8.67
CA GLU A 129 -26.16 -17.41 -7.52
C GLU A 129 -25.30 -17.41 -6.24
N VAL A 130 -24.03 -17.80 -6.32
CA VAL A 130 -23.11 -17.79 -5.19
C VAL A 130 -22.87 -16.37 -4.69
N LEU A 131 -22.66 -15.42 -5.61
CA LEU A 131 -22.48 -14.00 -5.27
C LEU A 131 -23.72 -13.42 -4.56
N GLN A 132 -24.91 -13.76 -5.02
CA GLN A 132 -26.16 -13.35 -4.36
C GLN A 132 -26.28 -13.92 -2.95
N LEU A 133 -25.91 -15.18 -2.74
CA LEU A 133 -25.89 -15.80 -1.41
C LEU A 133 -24.88 -15.13 -0.47
N VAL A 134 -23.71 -14.72 -0.99
CA VAL A 134 -22.72 -13.95 -0.22
C VAL A 134 -23.28 -12.62 0.24
N GLU A 135 -23.94 -11.88 -0.65
CA GLU A 135 -24.55 -10.59 -0.33
C GLU A 135 -25.64 -10.75 0.74
N GLN A 136 -26.53 -11.73 0.56
CA GLN A 136 -27.58 -12.04 1.55
C GLN A 136 -27.00 -12.43 2.91
N ARG A 137 -25.90 -13.19 2.93
CA ARG A 137 -25.21 -13.59 4.15
C ARG A 137 -24.59 -12.39 4.84
N THR A 138 -23.98 -11.48 4.08
CA THR A 138 -23.41 -10.23 4.60
C THR A 138 -24.49 -9.36 5.23
N ALA A 139 -25.66 -9.24 4.59
CA ALA A 139 -26.82 -8.54 5.16
C ALA A 139 -27.35 -9.23 6.44
N ALA A 140 -27.45 -10.56 6.45
CA ALA A 140 -27.85 -11.32 7.63
C ALA A 140 -26.91 -11.10 8.81
N ARG A 141 -25.58 -11.07 8.58
CA ARG A 141 -24.59 -10.74 9.62
C ARG A 141 -24.72 -9.32 10.14
N ALA A 142 -24.93 -8.34 9.25
CA ALA A 142 -25.16 -6.95 9.64
C ALA A 142 -26.39 -6.81 10.56
N ASN A 143 -27.43 -7.61 10.28
CA ASN A 143 -28.65 -7.70 11.09
C ASN A 143 -28.54 -8.63 12.31
N ARG A 144 -27.37 -9.24 12.55
CA ARG A 144 -27.11 -10.22 13.64
C ARG A 144 -27.97 -11.48 13.56
N GLU A 145 -28.43 -11.84 12.37
CA GLU A 145 -29.19 -13.07 12.06
C GLU A 145 -28.23 -14.27 11.86
N TRP A 146 -27.53 -14.67 12.92
CA TRP A 146 -26.44 -15.66 12.85
C TRP A 146 -26.85 -17.00 12.23
N GLN A 147 -28.00 -17.54 12.64
CA GLN A 147 -28.49 -18.82 12.14
C GLN A 147 -28.78 -18.79 10.63
N LYS A 148 -29.26 -17.66 10.11
CA LYS A 148 -29.49 -17.47 8.67
C LYS A 148 -28.19 -17.32 7.90
N ALA A 149 -27.22 -16.60 8.47
CA ALA A 149 -25.88 -16.49 7.89
C ALA A 149 -25.20 -17.87 7.78
N ASP A 150 -25.34 -18.72 8.80
CA ASP A 150 -24.81 -20.10 8.77
C ASP A 150 -25.50 -20.95 7.69
N GLN A 151 -26.83 -20.87 7.57
CA GLN A 151 -27.57 -21.57 6.51
C GLN A 151 -27.13 -21.13 5.11
N LEU A 152 -26.92 -19.83 4.89
CA LEU A 152 -26.45 -19.29 3.61
C LEU A 152 -25.01 -19.73 3.33
N ARG A 153 -24.15 -19.82 4.34
CA ARG A 153 -22.79 -20.37 4.21
C ARG A 153 -22.82 -21.82 3.75
N ASP A 154 -23.70 -22.63 4.33
CA ASP A 154 -23.82 -24.05 3.96
C ASP A 154 -24.36 -24.22 2.53
N GLN A 155 -25.25 -23.33 2.06
CA GLN A 155 -25.69 -23.30 0.67
C GLN A 155 -24.55 -22.93 -0.30
N ILE A 156 -23.73 -21.94 0.05
CA ILE A 156 -22.54 -21.56 -0.72
C ILE A 156 -21.56 -22.76 -0.81
N ALA A 157 -21.35 -23.48 0.30
CA ALA A 157 -20.53 -24.69 0.35
C ALA A 157 -21.09 -25.83 -0.52
N ALA A 158 -22.41 -26.01 -0.52
CA ALA A 158 -23.08 -27.01 -1.36
C ALA A 158 -22.93 -26.71 -2.87
N LEU A 159 -22.77 -25.44 -3.24
CA LEU A 159 -22.45 -25.01 -4.61
C LEU A 159 -20.95 -25.14 -4.95
N GLY A 160 -20.13 -25.69 -4.05
CA GLY A 160 -18.71 -25.92 -4.25
C GLY A 160 -17.86 -24.69 -3.98
N TRP A 161 -18.30 -23.77 -3.11
CA TRP A 161 -17.58 -22.56 -2.75
C TRP A 161 -17.43 -22.42 -1.24
N GLN A 162 -16.23 -22.07 -0.79
CA GLN A 162 -15.98 -21.72 0.60
C GLN A 162 -15.90 -20.21 0.73
N ILE A 163 -16.54 -19.66 1.75
CA ILE A 163 -16.46 -18.25 2.09
C ILE A 163 -15.54 -18.05 3.29
N MET A 164 -14.59 -17.13 3.16
CA MET A 164 -13.65 -16.72 4.20
C MET A 164 -13.87 -15.26 4.55
N ASP A 165 -13.99 -14.94 5.84
CA ASP A 165 -14.12 -13.54 6.25
C ASP A 165 -12.76 -12.94 6.53
N THR A 166 -12.47 -11.81 5.89
CA THR A 166 -11.27 -11.01 6.12
C THR A 166 -11.66 -9.62 6.62
N PRO A 167 -10.72 -8.83 7.19
CA PRO A 167 -10.97 -7.43 7.52
C PRO A 167 -11.46 -6.60 6.32
N ASP A 168 -11.04 -6.97 5.11
CA ASP A 168 -11.35 -6.25 3.86
C ASP A 168 -12.65 -6.75 3.18
N GLY A 169 -13.29 -7.79 3.73
CA GLY A 169 -14.53 -8.35 3.22
C GLY A 169 -14.53 -9.87 3.11
N ALA A 170 -15.61 -10.43 2.58
CA ALA A 170 -15.73 -11.87 2.39
C ALA A 170 -15.08 -12.31 1.07
N GLU A 171 -14.12 -13.22 1.15
CA GLU A 171 -13.46 -13.83 0.02
C GLU A 171 -14.06 -15.21 -0.29
N LEU A 172 -14.04 -15.61 -1.57
CA LEU A 172 -14.58 -16.88 -2.04
C LEU A 172 -13.47 -17.74 -2.65
N GLU A 173 -13.41 -18.99 -2.24
CA GLU A 173 -12.52 -20.01 -2.82
C GLU A 173 -13.32 -21.21 -3.33
N PRO A 174 -12.97 -21.80 -4.48
CA PRO A 174 -13.56 -23.05 -4.93
C PRO A 174 -13.23 -24.18 -3.94
N LEU A 175 -14.25 -24.86 -3.42
CA LEU A 175 -14.07 -26.12 -2.71
C LEU A 175 -13.70 -27.18 -3.74
N ALA A 176 -12.43 -27.59 -3.76
CA ALA A 176 -12.02 -28.77 -4.52
C ALA A 176 -12.83 -29.97 -4.02
N LEU A 177 -13.74 -30.48 -4.87
CA LEU A 177 -14.43 -31.74 -4.62
C LEU A 177 -13.36 -32.84 -4.53
N LYS A 178 -13.22 -33.43 -3.34
CA LYS A 178 -12.39 -34.62 -3.14
C LYS A 178 -12.98 -35.85 -3.82
#